data_AF-A0A0M2UZ19-F1
#
_entry.id   AF-A0A0M2UZ19-F1
#
_cell.length_a   1.000
_cell.length_b   1.000
_cell.length_c   1.000
_cell.angle_alpha   90.00
_cell.angle_beta   90.00
_cell.angle_gamma   90.00
#
_symmetry.space_group_name_H-M   'P 1'
#
loop_
_entity.id
_entity.type
_entity.pdbx_description
1 polymer ?
#
loop_
_entity_poly.entity_id
_entity_poly.type
_entity_poly.pdbx_seq_one_letter_code
_entity_poly.pdbx_strand_id
1 'polypeptide(L)'
;MEKFLERYHNKITGVLSTFDRMLFKGHFLPFFQKSKRHQYLFQEKVLLKNFGTYAKKVSEVIKDNARELSSKESRPLIHLDSSRISKEDLARKIQEEDRVKEGLICVLKGVEPCVSFDVRGNKEKQKLEVVIRERKCLFLYFYYQHKEFGFMQVRIQTWFPFQIQIYINGREWLPNDWMERASGIKDTITAWFRLMMESGRKR
;
A
#
# COMPACT_ATOMS: atom_id res chain seq x y z
N MET A 1 22.73 14.60 19.94
CA MET A 1 21.89 15.79 19.66
C MET A 1 21.94 16.76 20.82
N GLU A 2 21.76 16.31 22.06
CA GLU A 2 21.80 17.13 23.28
C GLU A 2 23.06 18.00 23.41
N LYS A 3 24.25 17.41 23.26
CA LYS A 3 25.53 18.15 23.30
C LYS A 3 25.69 19.25 22.23
N PHE A 4 24.95 19.17 21.12
CA PHE A 4 24.96 20.19 20.06
C PHE A 4 24.02 21.35 20.40
N LEU A 5 22.84 21.03 20.94
CA LEU A 5 21.86 22.02 21.40
C LEU A 5 22.44 22.86 22.55
N GLU A 6 23.13 22.23 23.49
CA GLU A 6 23.79 22.94 24.61
C GLU A 6 24.89 23.88 24.12
N ARG A 7 25.73 23.45 23.17
CA ARG A 7 26.87 24.22 22.68
C ARG A 7 26.47 25.44 21.84
N TYR A 8 25.33 25.37 21.15
CA TYR A 8 24.87 26.41 20.22
C TYR A 8 23.54 27.04 20.63
N HIS A 9 23.10 26.86 21.87
CA HIS A 9 21.82 27.37 22.38
C HIS A 9 21.58 28.85 22.03
N ASN A 10 22.60 29.69 22.20
CA ASN A 10 22.50 31.13 21.94
C ASN A 10 22.39 31.51 20.45
N LYS A 11 22.60 30.55 19.53
CA LYS A 11 22.46 30.73 18.07
C LYS A 11 21.22 30.02 17.50
N ILE A 12 20.48 29.26 18.32
CA ILE A 12 19.31 28.49 17.89
C ILE A 12 18.06 29.27 18.29
N THR A 13 17.28 29.72 17.29
CA THR A 13 16.00 30.42 17.52
C THR A 13 14.88 29.48 17.95
N GLY A 14 14.98 28.19 17.62
CA GLY A 14 14.02 27.15 18.00
C GLY A 14 14.41 25.77 17.48
N VAL A 15 13.80 24.73 18.05
CA VAL A 15 14.01 23.34 17.63
C VAL A 15 12.74 22.80 17.00
N LEU A 16 12.81 22.51 15.70
CA LEU A 16 11.76 21.80 14.97
C LEU A 16 12.04 20.30 15.04
N SER A 17 11.18 19.57 15.72
CA SER A 17 11.21 18.10 15.73
C SER A 17 10.19 17.60 14.75
N THR A 18 10.54 16.76 13.78
CA THR A 18 9.60 16.19 12.81
C THR A 18 9.88 14.70 12.63
N PHE A 19 8.92 13.95 12.09
CA PHE A 19 9.15 12.54 11.78
C PHE A 19 9.98 12.44 10.48
N ASP A 20 11.02 11.60 10.46
CA ASP A 20 11.77 11.38 9.22
C ASP A 20 10.91 10.68 8.15
N ARG A 21 10.24 9.59 8.55
CA ARG A 21 9.43 8.75 7.67
C ARG A 21 8.18 8.30 8.39
N MET A 22 7.02 8.59 7.81
CA MET A 22 5.75 8.12 8.36
C MET A 22 5.20 6.99 7.49
N LEU A 23 4.85 5.88 8.13
CA LEU A 23 4.36 4.69 7.47
C LEU A 23 3.01 4.27 8.04
N PHE A 24 1.98 4.28 7.18
CA PHE A 24 0.65 3.81 7.54
C PHE A 24 0.40 2.45 6.92
N LYS A 25 -0.09 1.50 7.71
CA LYS A 25 -0.44 0.17 7.23
C LYS A 25 -1.95 -0.03 7.32
N GLY A 26 -2.56 -0.20 6.15
CA GLY A 26 -3.95 -0.59 6.01
C GLY A 26 -4.07 -2.11 6.05
N HIS A 27 -4.87 -2.59 6.99
CA HIS A 27 -5.13 -4.01 7.19
C HIS A 27 -6.63 -4.27 7.22
N PHE A 28 -7.05 -5.32 6.51
CA PHE A 28 -8.38 -5.87 6.69
C PHE A 28 -8.46 -6.61 8.01
N LEU A 29 -9.10 -5.99 9.00
CA LEU A 29 -9.26 -6.57 10.34
C LEU A 29 -9.77 -8.03 10.36
N PRO A 30 -10.76 -8.45 9.54
CA PRO A 30 -11.21 -9.84 9.50
C PRO A 30 -10.12 -10.85 9.09
N PHE A 31 -9.08 -10.41 8.39
CA PHE A 31 -7.98 -11.26 7.93
C PHE A 31 -6.97 -11.58 9.03
N PHE A 32 -6.88 -10.77 10.07
CA PHE A 32 -5.90 -10.97 11.13
C PHE A 32 -6.35 -12.02 12.16
N GLN A 33 -7.65 -12.13 12.41
CA GLN A 33 -8.20 -13.14 13.32
C GLN A 33 -8.46 -14.47 12.61
N LYS A 34 -7.82 -15.56 13.06
CA LYS A 34 -7.96 -16.91 12.46
C LYS A 34 -9.43 -17.34 12.33
N SER A 35 -10.23 -17.06 13.35
CA SER A 35 -11.68 -17.34 13.37
C SER A 35 -12.46 -16.56 12.30
N LYS A 36 -12.03 -15.33 11.99
CA LYS A 36 -12.73 -14.44 11.05
C LYS A 36 -12.31 -14.59 9.58
N ARG A 37 -11.14 -15.18 9.30
CA ARG A 37 -10.71 -15.49 7.91
C ARG A 37 -11.73 -16.38 7.18
N HIS A 38 -12.21 -17.39 7.89
CA HIS A 38 -13.25 -18.30 7.39
C HIS A 38 -14.58 -17.58 7.21
N GLN A 39 -14.96 -16.70 8.14
CA GLN A 39 -16.20 -15.94 8.06
C GLN A 39 -16.24 -15.02 6.85
N TYR A 40 -15.13 -14.35 6.50
CA TYR A 40 -15.08 -13.51 5.31
C TYR A 40 -15.31 -14.32 4.02
N LEU A 41 -14.57 -15.43 3.84
CA LEU A 41 -14.73 -16.27 2.64
C LEU A 41 -16.13 -16.88 2.57
N PHE A 42 -16.72 -17.21 3.72
CA PHE A 42 -18.09 -17.68 3.81
C PHE A 42 -19.11 -16.59 3.40
N GLN A 43 -18.93 -15.34 3.87
CA GLN A 43 -19.76 -14.19 3.47
C GLN A 43 -19.68 -13.92 1.97
N GLU A 44 -18.49 -14.04 1.37
CA GLU A 44 -18.28 -13.93 -0.07
C GLU A 44 -18.74 -15.20 -0.85
N LYS A 45 -19.35 -16.18 -0.18
CA LYS A 45 -19.84 -17.46 -0.73
C LYS A 45 -18.74 -18.25 -1.47
N VAL A 46 -17.49 -18.11 -1.04
CA VAL A 46 -16.34 -18.80 -1.62
C VAL A 46 -16.05 -20.07 -0.82
N LEU A 47 -16.24 -21.23 -1.46
CA LEU A 47 -15.76 -22.50 -0.91
C LEU A 47 -14.24 -22.49 -0.80
N LEU A 48 -13.69 -22.99 0.31
CA LEU A 48 -12.23 -23.00 0.53
C LEU A 48 -11.45 -23.71 -0.59
N LYS A 49 -12.02 -24.77 -1.19
CA LYS A 49 -11.43 -25.46 -2.35
C LYS A 49 -11.27 -24.55 -3.58
N ASN A 50 -12.10 -23.51 -3.71
CA ASN A 50 -12.10 -22.55 -4.81
C ASN A 50 -11.34 -21.27 -4.47
N PHE A 51 -10.71 -21.18 -3.30
CA PHE A 51 -10.00 -19.98 -2.85
C PHE A 51 -8.93 -19.53 -3.84
N GLY A 52 -8.17 -20.45 -4.43
CA GLY A 52 -7.14 -20.13 -5.41
C GLY A 52 -7.69 -19.38 -6.63
N THR A 53 -8.80 -19.86 -7.19
CA THR A 53 -9.47 -19.23 -8.34
C THR A 53 -10.04 -17.87 -7.97
N TYR A 54 -10.70 -17.77 -6.81
CA TYR A 54 -11.23 -16.51 -6.30
C TYR A 54 -10.12 -15.47 -6.09
N ALA A 55 -9.02 -15.86 -5.45
CA ALA A 55 -7.88 -14.99 -5.20
C ALA A 55 -7.22 -14.49 -6.49
N LYS A 56 -7.15 -15.34 -7.53
CA LYS A 56 -6.69 -14.92 -8.86
C LYS A 56 -7.61 -13.88 -9.47
N LYS A 57 -8.94 -14.12 -9.46
CA LYS A 57 -9.93 -13.17 -10.00
C LYS A 57 -9.82 -11.79 -9.34
N VAL A 58 -9.75 -11.73 -8.01
CA VAL A 58 -9.59 -10.45 -7.29
C VAL A 58 -8.22 -9.81 -7.60
N SER A 59 -7.16 -10.61 -7.72
CA SER A 59 -5.83 -10.13 -8.11
C SER A 59 -5.82 -9.49 -9.50
N GLU A 60 -6.55 -10.06 -10.45
CA GLU A 60 -6.69 -9.55 -11.81
C GLU A 60 -7.43 -8.21 -11.80
N VAL A 61 -8.57 -8.12 -11.09
CA VAL A 61 -9.31 -6.86 -10.93
C VAL A 61 -8.40 -5.74 -10.39
N ILE A 62 -7.60 -6.01 -9.37
CA ILE A 62 -6.65 -5.03 -8.81
C ILE A 62 -5.63 -4.57 -9.86
N LYS A 63 -5.11 -5.48 -10.67
CA LYS A 63 -4.14 -5.15 -11.73
C LYS A 63 -4.80 -4.40 -12.88
N ASP A 64 -6.04 -4.72 -13.23
CA ASP A 64 -6.78 -4.07 -14.30
C ASP A 64 -7.14 -2.65 -13.91
N ASN A 65 -7.64 -2.43 -12.69
CA ASN A 65 -7.87 -1.09 -12.14
C ASN A 65 -6.58 -0.24 -12.13
N ALA A 66 -5.44 -0.86 -11.81
CA ALA A 66 -4.16 -0.14 -11.81
C ALA A 66 -3.74 0.30 -13.23
N ARG A 67 -4.01 -0.53 -14.25
CA ARG A 67 -3.78 -0.18 -15.66
C ARG A 67 -4.74 0.91 -16.13
N GLU A 68 -6.02 0.80 -15.75
CA GLU A 68 -7.05 1.78 -16.08
C GLU A 68 -6.70 3.15 -15.48
N LEU A 69 -6.34 3.18 -14.19
CA LEU A 69 -5.92 4.41 -13.51
C LEU A 69 -4.68 5.03 -14.16
N SER A 70 -3.64 4.23 -14.46
CA SER A 70 -2.45 4.76 -15.12
C SER A 70 -2.77 5.29 -16.52
N SER A 71 -3.65 4.62 -17.26
CA SER A 71 -4.08 5.07 -18.59
C SER A 71 -4.91 6.34 -18.54
N LYS A 72 -5.81 6.46 -17.56
CA LYS A 72 -6.67 7.63 -17.37
C LYS A 72 -5.85 8.89 -17.05
N GLU A 73 -4.86 8.75 -16.19
CA GLU A 73 -3.96 9.84 -15.78
C GLU A 73 -2.80 10.04 -16.78
N SER A 74 -2.74 9.25 -17.86
CA SER A 74 -1.65 9.26 -18.85
C SER A 74 -0.26 9.09 -18.22
N ARG A 75 -0.15 8.22 -17.21
CA ARG A 75 1.09 7.95 -16.47
C ARG A 75 1.66 6.56 -16.76
N PRO A 76 2.99 6.40 -16.70
CA PRO A 76 3.63 5.13 -17.02
C PRO A 76 3.36 4.06 -15.95
N LEU A 77 3.07 2.84 -16.41
CA LEU A 77 3.03 1.63 -15.59
C LEU A 77 4.23 0.74 -15.94
N ILE A 78 5.25 0.75 -15.08
CA ILE A 78 6.57 0.16 -15.36
C ILE A 78 6.74 -1.15 -14.58
N HIS A 79 7.21 -2.19 -15.26
CA HIS A 79 7.65 -3.42 -14.60
C HIS A 79 9.10 -3.27 -14.13
N LEU A 80 9.36 -3.64 -12.87
CA LEU A 80 10.70 -3.67 -12.32
C LEU A 80 11.25 -5.09 -12.35
N ASP A 81 12.27 -5.30 -13.17
CA ASP A 81 12.92 -6.61 -13.35
C ASP A 81 13.92 -6.92 -12.22
N SER A 82 14.41 -5.89 -11.53
CA SER A 82 15.43 -6.05 -10.48
C SER A 82 15.06 -5.30 -9.21
N SER A 83 15.29 -5.95 -8.07
CA SER A 83 15.16 -5.35 -6.74
C SER A 83 16.25 -4.33 -6.43
N ARG A 84 17.32 -4.25 -7.24
CA ARG A 84 18.41 -3.27 -7.09
C ARG A 84 18.01 -1.87 -7.55
N ILE A 85 16.98 -1.76 -8.37
CA ILE A 85 16.49 -0.46 -8.84
C ILE A 85 15.72 0.19 -7.69
N SER A 86 16.19 1.36 -7.27
CA SER A 86 15.49 2.19 -6.30
C SER A 86 14.20 2.70 -6.92
N LYS A 87 13.07 2.24 -6.36
CA LYS A 87 11.73 2.61 -6.81
C LYS A 87 11.48 4.12 -6.63
N GLU A 88 12.01 4.68 -5.54
CA GLU A 88 11.88 6.09 -5.23
C GLU A 88 12.68 6.94 -6.22
N ASP A 89 13.93 6.58 -6.50
CA ASP A 89 14.76 7.35 -7.44
C ASP A 89 14.18 7.31 -8.85
N LEU A 90 13.63 6.17 -9.28
CA LEU A 90 12.94 6.07 -10.56
C LEU A 90 11.71 6.98 -10.61
N ALA A 91 10.89 6.98 -9.56
CA ALA A 91 9.71 7.85 -9.49
C ALA A 91 10.08 9.33 -9.47
N ARG A 92 11.16 9.72 -8.78
CA ARG A 92 11.67 11.09 -8.77
C ARG A 92 12.17 11.54 -10.14
N LYS A 93 12.90 10.68 -10.85
CA LYS A 93 13.31 10.96 -12.24
C LYS A 93 12.11 11.22 -13.15
N ILE A 94 11.11 10.35 -13.11
CA ILE A 94 9.88 10.53 -13.88
C ILE A 94 9.16 11.83 -13.49
N GLN A 95 9.11 12.15 -12.19
CA GLN A 95 8.51 13.39 -11.72
C GLN A 95 9.20 14.64 -12.30
N GLU A 96 10.53 14.63 -12.34
CA GLU A 96 11.35 15.74 -12.87
C GLU A 96 11.21 15.86 -14.40
N GLU A 97 11.26 14.73 -15.11
CA GLU A 97 11.11 14.65 -16.57
C GLU A 97 9.71 15.13 -17.03
N ASP A 98 8.66 14.63 -16.40
CA ASP A 98 7.27 14.97 -16.72
C ASP A 98 6.78 16.27 -16.05
N ARG A 99 7.61 16.91 -15.21
CA ARG A 99 7.29 18.12 -14.42
C ARG A 99 5.96 18.02 -13.66
N VAL A 100 5.73 16.89 -13.01
CA VAL A 100 4.46 16.61 -12.30
C VAL A 100 4.38 17.47 -11.03
N LYS A 101 3.51 18.48 -11.06
CA LYS A 101 3.26 19.37 -9.92
C LYS A 101 2.28 18.80 -8.90
N GLU A 102 1.30 18.02 -9.36
CA GLU A 102 0.27 17.40 -8.53
C GLU A 102 -0.28 16.15 -9.25
N GLY A 103 -0.68 15.13 -8.48
CA GLY A 103 -1.34 13.92 -8.99
C GLY A 103 -0.45 12.68 -9.05
N LEU A 104 -0.91 11.66 -9.79
CA LEU A 104 -0.15 10.42 -10.00
C LEU A 104 1.12 10.73 -10.81
N ILE A 105 2.27 10.23 -10.35
CA ILE A 105 3.55 10.32 -11.06
C ILE A 105 3.73 9.07 -11.92
N CYS A 106 3.74 7.89 -11.30
CA CYS A 106 3.91 6.62 -12.01
C CYS A 106 3.39 5.44 -11.17
N VAL A 107 3.15 4.32 -11.85
CA VAL A 107 2.84 3.04 -11.21
C VAL A 107 3.98 2.06 -11.48
N LEU A 108 4.64 1.57 -10.43
CA LEU A 108 5.67 0.55 -10.56
C LEU A 108 5.12 -0.80 -10.10
N LYS A 109 5.43 -1.88 -10.83
CA LYS A 109 5.05 -3.25 -10.44
C LYS A 109 6.27 -4.15 -10.31
N GLY A 110 6.38 -4.88 -9.20
CA GLY A 110 7.52 -5.75 -8.92
C GLY A 110 7.15 -6.94 -8.04
N VAL A 111 7.88 -8.05 -8.18
CA VAL A 111 7.65 -9.26 -7.38
C VAL A 111 8.51 -9.21 -6.12
N GLU A 112 7.88 -9.37 -4.95
CA GLU A 112 8.57 -9.31 -3.66
C GLU A 112 8.11 -10.43 -2.72
N PRO A 113 8.96 -10.83 -1.75
CA PRO A 113 8.53 -11.68 -0.64
C PRO A 113 7.38 -11.05 0.14
N CYS A 114 6.36 -11.84 0.48
CA CYS A 114 5.18 -11.40 1.18
C CYS A 114 4.56 -12.50 2.03
N VAL A 115 3.89 -12.09 3.09
CA VAL A 115 3.04 -12.96 3.91
C VAL A 115 1.65 -13.00 3.28
N SER A 116 1.10 -14.19 3.10
CA SER A 116 -0.09 -14.35 2.28
C SER A 116 -0.91 -15.58 2.67
N PHE A 117 -2.16 -15.62 2.21
CA PHE A 117 -3.10 -16.70 2.54
C PHE A 117 -2.93 -17.89 1.60
N ASP A 118 -3.01 -19.09 2.19
CA ASP A 118 -3.05 -20.37 1.50
C ASP A 118 -4.16 -21.23 2.11
N VAL A 119 -4.70 -22.19 1.35
CA VAL A 119 -5.70 -23.14 1.85
C VAL A 119 -5.10 -24.53 1.84
N ARG A 120 -5.07 -25.18 3.00
CA ARG A 120 -4.52 -26.52 3.15
C ARG A 120 -5.46 -27.45 3.87
N GLY A 121 -5.39 -28.73 3.52
CA GLY A 121 -6.04 -29.79 4.27
C GLY A 121 -5.33 -30.02 5.61
N ASN A 122 -6.09 -29.96 6.69
CA ASN A 122 -5.70 -30.44 8.01
C ASN A 122 -6.14 -31.90 8.12
N LYS A 123 -5.17 -32.83 8.17
CA LYS A 123 -5.43 -34.28 8.21
C LYS A 123 -6.10 -34.72 9.52
N GLU A 124 -5.69 -34.15 10.65
CA GLU A 124 -6.24 -34.46 11.97
C GLU A 124 -7.72 -34.09 12.07
N LYS A 125 -8.09 -32.93 11.52
CA LYS A 125 -9.47 -32.42 11.55
C LYS A 125 -10.30 -32.80 10.32
N GLN A 126 -9.68 -33.45 9.34
CA GLN A 126 -10.26 -33.76 8.02
C GLN A 126 -10.95 -32.54 7.35
N LYS A 127 -10.39 -31.34 7.53
CA LYS A 127 -10.99 -30.07 7.06
C LYS A 127 -9.97 -29.19 6.35
N LEU A 128 -10.44 -28.37 5.41
CA LEU A 128 -9.62 -27.30 4.83
C LEU A 128 -9.52 -26.13 5.80
N GLU A 129 -8.32 -25.62 6.01
CA GLU A 129 -8.03 -24.46 6.86
C GLU A 129 -7.30 -23.37 6.05
N VAL A 130 -7.58 -22.09 6.36
CA VAL A 130 -6.83 -20.96 5.83
C VAL A 130 -5.58 -20.76 6.69
N VAL A 131 -4.41 -20.95 6.08
CA VAL A 131 -3.11 -20.77 6.72
C VAL A 131 -2.40 -19.53 6.17
N ILE A 132 -1.50 -18.98 6.97
CA ILE A 132 -0.60 -17.90 6.56
C ILE A 132 0.73 -18.53 6.16
N ARG A 133 1.30 -18.11 5.03
CA ARG A 133 2.60 -18.56 4.56
C ARG A 133 3.38 -17.42 3.91
N GLU A 134 4.70 -17.51 3.99
CA GLU A 134 5.61 -16.70 3.19
C GLU A 134 5.65 -17.19 1.74
N ARG A 135 5.51 -16.24 0.82
CA ARG A 135 5.43 -16.47 -0.63
C ARG A 135 6.07 -15.29 -1.35
N LYS A 136 6.09 -15.34 -2.68
CA LYS A 136 6.31 -14.14 -3.51
C LYS A 136 5.01 -13.72 -4.15
N CYS A 137 4.76 -12.43 -4.22
CA CYS A 137 3.62 -11.88 -4.92
C CYS A 137 3.98 -10.57 -5.61
N LEU A 138 3.18 -10.20 -6.61
CA LEU A 138 3.32 -8.90 -7.26
C LEU A 138 2.84 -7.80 -6.30
N PHE A 139 3.59 -6.73 -6.23
CA PHE A 139 3.21 -5.48 -5.58
C PHE A 139 3.04 -4.40 -6.63
N LEU A 140 2.09 -3.51 -6.37
CA LEU A 140 1.89 -2.27 -7.10
C LEU A 140 2.31 -1.10 -6.20
N TYR A 141 3.04 -0.18 -6.79
CA TYR A 141 3.55 1.01 -6.14
C TYR A 141 3.06 2.23 -6.91
N PHE A 142 2.14 2.97 -6.32
CA PHE A 142 1.66 4.22 -6.88
C PHE A 142 2.42 5.36 -6.24
N TYR A 143 3.13 6.14 -7.04
CA TYR A 143 3.82 7.33 -6.59
C TYR A 143 2.98 8.55 -6.91
N TYR A 144 2.81 9.43 -5.93
CA TYR A 144 1.97 10.61 -6.02
C TYR A 144 2.76 11.85 -5.60
N GLN A 145 2.50 12.96 -6.29
CA GLN A 145 2.73 14.29 -5.76
C GLN A 145 1.40 14.79 -5.22
N HIS A 146 1.14 14.57 -3.94
CA HIS A 146 -0.10 15.02 -3.31
C HIS A 146 0.00 16.50 -2.94
N LYS A 147 -1.10 17.24 -3.13
CA LYS A 147 -1.17 18.67 -2.81
C LYS A 147 -0.73 18.99 -1.38
N GLU A 148 -1.22 18.19 -0.43
CA GLU A 148 -0.94 18.37 1.01
C GLU A 148 0.23 17.54 1.54
N PHE A 149 0.36 16.27 1.13
CA PHE A 149 1.38 15.34 1.66
C PHE A 149 2.70 15.37 0.89
N GLY A 150 2.76 16.11 -0.22
CA GLY A 150 3.94 16.13 -1.08
C GLY A 150 4.20 14.78 -1.72
N PHE A 151 5.47 14.42 -1.82
CA PHE A 151 5.87 13.15 -2.42
C PHE A 151 5.49 11.98 -1.53
N MET A 152 4.59 11.13 -2.02
CA MET A 152 4.08 9.98 -1.28
C MET A 152 4.02 8.72 -2.14
N GLN A 153 3.97 7.57 -1.47
CA GLN A 153 3.90 6.27 -2.11
C GLN A 153 2.79 5.42 -1.48
N VAL A 154 1.99 4.78 -2.32
CA VAL A 154 1.02 3.75 -1.92
C VAL A 154 1.47 2.40 -2.47
N ARG A 155 1.81 1.48 -1.59
CA ARG A 155 2.20 0.10 -1.88
C ARG A 155 1.02 -0.83 -1.62
N ILE A 156 0.67 -1.65 -2.61
CA ILE A 156 -0.44 -2.61 -2.53
C ILE A 156 0.07 -4.01 -2.88
N GLN A 157 -0.19 -4.96 -1.99
CA GLN A 157 -0.02 -6.38 -2.29
C GLN A 157 -1.13 -6.87 -3.21
N THR A 158 -0.85 -7.42 -4.39
CA THR A 158 -1.93 -7.87 -5.31
C THR A 158 -2.49 -9.25 -4.98
N TRP A 159 -2.15 -9.80 -3.81
CA TRP A 159 -2.68 -11.07 -3.33
C TRP A 159 -3.13 -10.94 -1.88
N PHE A 160 -4.11 -11.74 -1.47
CA PHE A 160 -4.57 -11.85 -0.08
C PHE A 160 -3.39 -11.87 0.91
N PRO A 161 -3.40 -11.04 1.97
CA PRO A 161 -4.53 -10.24 2.48
C PRO A 161 -4.68 -8.83 1.88
N PHE A 162 -4.06 -8.54 0.72
CA PHE A 162 -4.07 -7.23 0.05
C PHE A 162 -3.62 -6.09 0.97
N GLN A 163 -2.52 -6.31 1.68
CA GLN A 163 -1.97 -5.30 2.57
C GLN A 163 -1.66 -4.01 1.80
N ILE A 164 -2.13 -2.90 2.35
CA ILE A 164 -1.85 -1.55 1.85
C ILE A 164 -0.85 -0.90 2.79
N GLN A 165 0.13 -0.21 2.22
CA GLN A 165 1.11 0.53 2.97
C GLN A 165 1.31 1.90 2.31
N ILE A 166 1.12 2.97 3.08
CA ILE A 166 1.34 4.33 2.61
C ILE A 166 2.58 4.89 3.29
N TYR A 167 3.44 5.48 2.48
CA TYR A 167 4.62 6.22 2.92
C TYR A 167 4.44 7.70 2.57
N ILE A 168 4.73 8.56 3.54
CA ILE A 168 4.83 10.02 3.37
C ILE A 168 6.11 10.52 4.03
N ASN A 169 6.67 11.61 3.49
CA ASN A 169 7.82 12.29 4.07
C ASN A 169 7.37 13.16 5.25
N GLY A 170 7.68 12.73 6.47
CA GLY A 170 7.27 13.46 7.67
C GLY A 170 8.07 14.75 7.91
N ARG A 171 9.19 14.95 7.22
CA ARG A 171 10.03 16.15 7.39
C ARG A 171 9.39 17.41 6.84
N GLU A 172 8.43 17.26 5.94
CA GLU A 172 7.68 18.36 5.35
C GLU A 172 6.61 18.90 6.33
N TRP A 173 6.47 18.31 7.53
CA TRP A 173 5.31 18.48 8.40
C TRP A 173 5.68 18.97 9.81
N LEU A 174 4.95 19.96 10.30
CA LEU A 174 5.01 20.40 11.70
C LEU A 174 4.25 19.40 12.61
N PRO A 175 4.75 19.10 13.83
CA PRO A 175 4.16 18.11 14.74
C PRO A 175 2.72 18.34 15.19
N ASN A 176 2.21 19.57 15.08
CA ASN A 176 0.87 19.90 15.57
C ASN A 176 -0.20 19.85 14.46
N ASP A 177 0.21 19.92 13.18
CA ASP A 177 -0.71 19.92 12.03
C ASP A 177 -1.03 18.51 11.50
N TRP A 178 -0.24 17.50 11.91
CA TRP A 178 -0.35 16.19 11.29
C TRP A 178 -1.60 15.41 11.73
N MET A 179 -2.07 15.56 12.97
CA MET A 179 -3.22 14.79 13.47
C MET A 179 -4.51 15.14 12.71
N GLU A 180 -4.72 16.42 12.43
CA GLU A 180 -5.88 16.90 11.70
C GLU A 180 -5.85 16.38 10.25
N ARG A 181 -4.70 16.47 9.59
CA ARG A 181 -4.55 16.02 8.19
C ARG A 181 -4.44 14.49 8.02
N ALA A 182 -4.04 13.75 9.06
CA ALA A 182 -4.03 12.29 9.05
C ALA A 182 -5.43 11.68 8.90
N SER A 183 -6.47 12.42 9.28
CA SER A 183 -7.86 12.04 8.98
C SER A 183 -8.11 11.91 7.46
N GLY A 184 -7.57 12.83 6.66
CA GLY A 184 -7.62 12.77 5.19
C GLY A 184 -6.87 11.58 4.58
N ILE A 185 -5.82 11.07 5.25
CA ILE A 185 -5.13 9.84 4.84
C ILE A 185 -6.07 8.63 4.96
N LYS A 186 -6.88 8.57 6.03
CA LYS A 186 -7.86 7.49 6.22
C LYS A 186 -8.92 7.52 5.12
N ASP A 187 -9.39 8.70 4.74
CA ASP A 187 -10.36 8.86 3.66
C ASP A 187 -9.75 8.52 2.30
N THR A 188 -8.49 8.87 2.09
CA THR A 188 -7.72 8.52 0.88
C THR A 188 -7.54 7.01 0.77
N ILE A 189 -7.13 6.34 1.85
CA ILE A 189 -7.04 4.87 1.92
C ILE A 189 -8.41 4.25 1.63
N THR A 190 -9.49 4.80 2.21
CA THR A 190 -10.84 4.26 2.07
C THR A 190 -11.39 4.47 0.65
N ALA A 191 -11.16 5.63 0.03
CA ALA A 191 -11.55 5.93 -1.33
C ALA A 191 -10.77 5.07 -2.33
N TRP A 192 -9.47 4.91 -2.14
CA TRP A 192 -8.64 3.97 -2.89
C TRP A 192 -9.11 2.54 -2.75
N PHE A 193 -9.44 2.16 -1.52
CA PHE A 193 -9.93 0.85 -1.21
C PHE A 193 -11.25 0.56 -1.94
N ARG A 194 -12.17 1.53 -1.96
CA ARG A 194 -13.41 1.46 -2.73
C ARG A 194 -13.16 1.38 -4.23
N LEU A 195 -12.33 2.27 -4.79
CA LEU A 195 -11.97 2.26 -6.21
C LEU A 195 -11.40 0.90 -6.66
N MET A 196 -10.58 0.26 -5.83
CA MET A 196 -9.90 -0.99 -6.20
C MET A 196 -10.73 -2.26 -5.94
N MET A 197 -11.72 -2.22 -5.03
CA MET A 197 -12.52 -3.40 -4.64
C MET A 197 -13.98 -3.34 -5.12
N GLU A 198 -14.55 -2.16 -5.36
CA GLU A 198 -15.95 -2.02 -5.79
C GLU A 198 -16.15 -2.26 -7.29
N SER A 199 -15.09 -2.16 -8.13
CA SER A 199 -15.20 -2.56 -9.54
C SER A 199 -15.41 -4.07 -9.73
N GLY A 200 -15.10 -4.89 -8.72
CA GLY A 200 -15.44 -6.32 -8.68
C GLY A 200 -16.85 -6.64 -8.15
N ARG A 201 -17.60 -5.63 -7.69
CA ARG A 201 -18.97 -5.77 -7.12
C ARG A 201 -20.08 -5.44 -8.11
N LYS A 202 -19.78 -5.15 -9.37
CA LYS A 202 -20.82 -5.10 -10.40
C LYS A 202 -21.40 -6.51 -10.54
N ARG A 203 -22.63 -6.64 -10.03
CA ARG A 203 -23.51 -7.81 -10.06
C ARG A 203 -23.58 -8.42 -11.46
#